data_AF-V7I8L2-F1
#
_entry.id   AF-V7I8L2-F1
#
_cell.length_a   1.000
_cell.length_b   1.000
_cell.length_c   1.000
_cell.angle_alpha   90.00
_cell.angle_beta   90.00
_cell.angle_gamma   90.00
#
_symmetry.space_group_name_H-M   'P 1'
#
loop_
_entity.id
_entity.type
_entity.pdbx_description
1 polymer ?
#
loop_
_entity_poly.entity_id
_entity_poly.type
_entity_poly.pdbx_seq_one_letter_code
_entity_poly.pdbx_strand_id
1 'polypeptide(L)'
;MIIPEDGNMADTVIEKYVQAQEVDVPEDMFEEELRLLLIEEAHRAQYSSFLTGEFRILTPEEKSEAYEALKKIAYLNIKTELVIKNIIEDQHIEVTKEELEEEAYGISLRQNVTLEQIKDFFGEDLSALRQDVLAKKAEKYIRSLTG
;
A
#
# COMPACT_ATOMS: atom_id res chain seq x y z
N MET A 1 -0.32 -18.46 12.87
CA MET A 1 0.06 -17.04 12.82
C MET A 1 1.23 -16.93 11.86
N ILE A 2 0.95 -16.61 10.60
CA ILE A 2 1.96 -16.22 9.63
C ILE A 2 1.56 -14.80 9.26
N ILE A 3 2.07 -13.86 10.06
CA ILE A 3 2.24 -12.49 9.59
C ILE A 3 3.31 -12.63 8.51
N PRO A 4 3.08 -12.24 7.25
CA PRO A 4 4.18 -12.14 6.30
C PRO A 4 5.16 -11.11 6.87
N GLU A 5 6.34 -11.58 7.23
CA GLU A 5 7.38 -10.81 7.94
C GLU A 5 8.25 -9.96 6.98
N ASP A 6 7.77 -9.63 5.79
CA ASP A 6 8.56 -8.95 4.74
C ASP A 6 7.95 -7.63 4.26
N GLY A 7 7.17 -6.94 5.10
CA GLY A 7 6.44 -5.72 4.72
C GLY A 7 6.85 -4.39 5.36
N ASN A 8 7.45 -4.32 6.56
CA ASN A 8 7.18 -3.12 7.40
C ASN A 8 8.39 -2.53 8.19
N MET A 9 9.65 -2.80 7.83
CA MET A 9 10.76 -1.94 8.31
C MET A 9 10.89 -0.65 7.48
N ALA A 10 10.34 -0.66 6.26
CA ALA A 10 10.20 0.51 5.41
C ALA A 10 9.20 1.51 6.01
N ASP A 11 8.13 1.02 6.63
CA ASP A 11 6.96 1.83 6.96
C ASP A 11 7.16 2.69 8.21
N THR A 12 8.00 2.30 9.18
CA THR A 12 8.05 3.04 10.46
C THR A 12 8.51 4.50 10.32
N VAL A 13 9.35 4.83 9.34
CA VAL A 13 9.80 6.21 9.08
C VAL A 13 8.70 7.02 8.38
N ILE A 14 8.06 6.40 7.39
CA ILE A 14 6.96 7.01 6.63
C ILE A 14 5.77 7.21 7.56
N GLU A 15 5.37 6.19 8.31
CA GLU A 15 4.31 6.26 9.32
C GLU A 15 4.56 7.38 10.34
N LYS A 16 5.78 7.51 10.87
CA LYS A 16 6.12 8.60 11.80
C LYS A 16 5.99 9.97 11.15
N TYR A 17 6.47 10.11 9.90
CA TYR A 17 6.34 11.35 9.15
C TYR A 17 4.87 11.68 8.90
N VAL A 18 4.09 10.71 8.43
CA VAL A 18 2.65 10.80 8.16
C VAL A 18 1.86 11.12 9.43
N GLN A 19 2.21 10.51 10.56
CA GLN A 19 1.60 10.82 11.86
C GLN A 19 1.86 12.26 12.29
N ALA A 20 3.06 12.80 12.01
CA ALA A 20 3.41 14.18 12.30
C ALA A 20 2.73 15.21 11.38
N GLN A 21 2.29 14.81 10.19
CA GLN A 21 1.56 15.70 9.28
C GLN A 21 0.08 15.84 9.69
N GLU A 22 -0.44 17.06 9.68
CA GLU A 22 -1.87 17.32 9.81
C GLU A 22 -2.54 17.15 8.44
N VAL A 23 -2.94 15.92 8.12
CA VAL A 23 -3.72 15.59 6.93
C VAL A 23 -5.07 15.07 7.39
N ASP A 24 -6.12 15.70 6.88
CA ASP A 24 -7.50 15.31 7.13
C ASP A 24 -7.89 14.18 6.17
N VAL A 25 -8.46 13.11 6.74
CA VAL A 25 -8.82 11.92 5.98
C VAL A 25 -10.29 12.03 5.59
N PRO A 26 -10.62 12.11 4.28
CA PRO A 26 -12.01 12.20 3.85
C PRO A 26 -12.79 10.94 4.25
N GLU A 27 -14.00 11.13 4.80
CA GLU A 27 -14.85 10.04 5.26
C GLU A 27 -15.19 9.06 4.14
N ASP A 28 -15.49 9.56 2.93
CA ASP A 28 -15.76 8.72 1.75
C ASP A 28 -14.60 7.77 1.40
N MET A 29 -13.35 8.25 1.51
CA MET A 29 -12.16 7.44 1.25
C MET A 29 -11.92 6.43 2.37
N PHE A 30 -12.13 6.87 3.62
CA PHE A 30 -11.99 6.01 4.78
C PHE A 30 -13.00 4.86 4.79
N GLU A 31 -14.28 5.15 4.47
CA GLU A 31 -15.32 4.13 4.41
C GLU A 31 -15.02 3.09 3.33
N GLU A 32 -14.56 3.52 2.16
CA GLU A 32 -14.21 2.62 1.07
C GLU A 32 -12.99 1.75 1.44
N GLU A 33 -11.93 2.35 1.99
CA GLU A 33 -10.75 1.62 2.44
C GLU A 33 -11.08 0.61 3.54
N LEU A 34 -11.86 1.03 4.54
CA LEU A 34 -12.32 0.14 5.61
C LEU A 34 -13.14 -1.03 5.04
N ARG A 35 -14.02 -0.76 4.07
CA ARG A 35 -14.82 -1.79 3.39
C ARG A 35 -13.92 -2.79 2.66
N LEU A 36 -12.91 -2.32 1.95
CA LEU A 36 -11.94 -3.17 1.25
C LEU A 36 -11.17 -4.05 2.23
N LEU A 37 -10.62 -3.47 3.30
CA LEU A 37 -9.90 -4.20 4.34
C LEU A 37 -10.77 -5.27 5.03
N LEU A 38 -12.04 -4.98 5.26
CA LEU A 38 -12.98 -5.97 5.82
C LEU A 38 -13.21 -7.14 4.87
N ILE A 39 -13.33 -6.87 3.57
CA ILE A 39 -13.49 -7.92 2.55
C ILE A 39 -12.23 -8.77 2.46
N GLU A 40 -11.06 -8.14 2.48
CA GLU A 40 -9.77 -8.84 2.45
C GLU A 40 -9.58 -9.74 3.67
N GLU A 41 -9.88 -9.23 4.87
CA GLU A 41 -9.81 -10.03 6.10
C GLU A 41 -10.82 -11.18 6.08
N ALA A 42 -12.04 -10.96 5.57
CA ALA A 42 -13.02 -12.03 5.40
C ALA A 42 -12.54 -13.10 4.41
N HIS A 43 -11.95 -12.70 3.28
CA HIS A 43 -11.36 -13.63 2.32
C HIS A 43 -10.18 -14.40 2.92
N ARG A 44 -9.30 -13.72 3.66
CA ARG A 44 -8.16 -14.32 4.35
C ARG A 44 -8.61 -15.34 5.40
N ALA A 45 -9.62 -14.99 6.20
CA ALA A 45 -10.18 -15.90 7.21
C ALA A 45 -10.81 -17.15 6.56
N GLN A 46 -11.57 -16.98 5.48
CA GLN A 46 -12.13 -18.10 4.72
C GLN A 46 -11.04 -19.00 4.14
N TYR A 47 -10.03 -18.41 3.51
CA TYR A 47 -8.92 -19.15 2.93
C TYR A 47 -8.12 -19.90 3.99
N SER A 48 -7.82 -19.26 5.12
CA SER A 48 -7.16 -19.91 6.25
C SER A 48 -7.98 -21.09 6.77
N SER A 49 -9.30 -20.92 6.91
CA SER A 49 -10.19 -21.98 7.39
C SER A 49 -10.24 -23.16 6.42
N PHE A 50 -10.22 -22.89 5.11
CA PHE A 50 -10.17 -23.92 4.07
C PHE A 50 -8.86 -24.72 4.13
N LEU A 51 -7.72 -24.05 4.35
CA LEU A 51 -6.41 -24.70 4.42
C LEU A 51 -6.20 -25.52 5.69
N THR A 52 -6.61 -25.01 6.85
CA THR A 52 -6.38 -25.69 8.14
C THR A 52 -7.50 -26.64 8.53
N GLY A 53 -8.69 -26.49 7.94
CA GLY A 53 -9.91 -27.18 8.37
C GLY A 53 -10.46 -26.67 9.71
N GLU A 54 -9.85 -25.64 10.30
CA GLU A 54 -10.27 -25.06 11.58
C GLU A 54 -11.12 -23.81 11.36
N PHE A 55 -12.36 -23.84 11.82
CA PHE A 55 -13.24 -22.67 11.80
C PHE A 55 -13.15 -21.93 13.14
N ARG A 56 -12.39 -20.83 13.18
CA ARG A 56 -12.29 -20.00 14.40
C ARG A 56 -13.45 -19.01 14.46
N ILE A 57 -14.33 -19.19 15.44
CA ILE A 57 -15.41 -18.24 15.74
C ILE A 57 -14.86 -17.20 16.70
N LEU A 58 -14.76 -15.95 16.26
CA LEU A 58 -14.39 -14.83 17.12
C LEU A 58 -15.53 -14.47 18.08
N THR A 59 -15.19 -14.14 19.32
CA THR A 59 -16.15 -13.57 20.29
C THR A 59 -16.60 -12.17 19.83
N PRO A 60 -17.72 -11.64 20.36
CA PRO A 60 -18.14 -10.26 20.09
C PRO A 60 -17.05 -9.23 20.41
N GLU A 61 -16.30 -9.43 21.49
CA GLU A 61 -15.20 -8.56 21.91
C GLU A 61 -14.05 -8.60 20.89
N GLU A 62 -13.60 -9.80 20.50
CA GLU A 62 -12.54 -9.96 19.50
C GLU A 62 -12.93 -9.35 18.14
N LYS A 63 -14.20 -9.46 17.74
CA LYS A 63 -14.70 -8.81 16.52
C LYS A 63 -14.63 -7.30 16.62
N SER A 64 -15.00 -6.74 17.78
CA SER A 64 -14.93 -5.29 18.00
C SER A 64 -13.48 -4.80 17.97
N GLU A 65 -12.57 -5.52 18.62
CA GLU A 65 -11.14 -5.18 18.63
C GLU A 65 -10.53 -5.26 17.21
N ALA A 66 -10.84 -6.32 16.47
CA ALA A 66 -10.41 -6.46 15.08
C ALA A 66 -10.95 -5.32 14.20
N TYR A 67 -12.22 -4.97 14.37
CA TYR A 67 -12.83 -3.87 13.62
C TYR A 67 -12.17 -2.52 13.92
N GLU A 68 -11.91 -2.21 15.20
CA GLU A 68 -11.20 -0.98 15.59
C GLU A 68 -9.74 -0.96 15.11
N ALA A 69 -9.07 -2.13 15.06
CA ALA A 69 -7.75 -2.24 14.46
C ALA A 69 -7.80 -1.92 12.95
N LEU A 70 -8.77 -2.47 12.21
CA LEU A 70 -8.94 -2.20 10.79
C LEU A 70 -9.26 -0.74 10.50
N LYS A 71 -10.05 -0.07 11.34
CA LYS A 71 -10.25 1.38 11.24
C LYS A 71 -8.94 2.15 11.34
N LYS A 72 -8.09 1.82 12.32
CA LYS A 72 -6.78 2.49 12.47
C LYS A 72 -5.89 2.29 11.25
N ILE A 73 -5.90 1.07 10.69
CA ILE A 73 -5.17 0.74 9.48
C ILE A 73 -5.72 1.55 8.29
N ALA A 74 -7.03 1.55 8.07
CA ALA A 74 -7.67 2.33 6.99
C ALA A 74 -7.31 3.81 7.07
N TYR A 75 -7.40 4.39 8.27
CA TYR A 75 -7.04 5.79 8.49
C TYR A 75 -5.56 6.07 8.16
N LEU A 76 -4.66 5.19 8.61
CA LEU A 76 -3.23 5.33 8.34
C LEU A 76 -2.90 5.17 6.85
N ASN A 77 -3.55 4.24 6.16
CA ASN A 77 -3.36 4.00 4.73
C ASN A 77 -3.73 5.24 3.92
N ILE A 78 -4.96 5.75 4.09
CA ILE A 78 -5.42 6.95 3.38
C ILE A 78 -4.56 8.15 3.74
N LYS A 79 -4.21 8.33 5.02
CA LYS A 79 -3.35 9.43 5.44
C LYS A 79 -1.97 9.35 4.77
N THR A 80 -1.40 8.16 4.66
CA THR A 80 -0.11 7.92 4.02
C THR A 80 -0.18 8.25 2.53
N GLU A 81 -1.23 7.77 1.84
CA GLU A 81 -1.44 8.05 0.42
C GLU A 81 -1.58 9.55 0.15
N LEU A 82 -2.37 10.26 0.97
CA LEU A 82 -2.54 11.71 0.85
C LEU A 82 -1.24 12.47 1.11
N VAL A 83 -0.46 12.10 2.11
CA VAL A 83 0.85 12.72 2.38
C VAL A 83 1.81 12.50 1.21
N ILE A 84 1.89 11.28 0.69
CA ILE A 84 2.73 10.95 -0.47
C ILE A 84 2.30 11.77 -1.68
N LYS A 85 1.00 11.84 -1.95
CA LYS A 85 0.45 12.63 -3.05
C LYS A 85 0.78 14.12 -2.91
N ASN A 86 0.60 14.69 -1.71
CA ASN A 86 0.96 16.07 -1.44
C ASN A 86 2.45 16.32 -1.69
N ILE A 87 3.34 15.40 -1.30
CA ILE A 87 4.79 15.53 -1.57
C ILE A 87 5.08 15.48 -3.07
N ILE A 88 4.43 14.58 -3.81
CA ILE A 88 4.58 14.48 -5.27
C ILE A 88 4.19 15.80 -5.93
N GLU A 89 3.06 16.38 -5.53
CA GLU A 89 2.56 17.65 -6.05
C GLU A 89 3.45 18.84 -5.63
N ASP A 90 3.78 18.97 -4.34
CA ASP A 90 4.60 20.06 -3.80
C ASP A 90 6.01 20.08 -4.40
N GLN A 91 6.65 18.91 -4.47
CA GLN A 91 8.00 18.77 -5.03
C GLN A 91 8.00 18.67 -6.56
N HIS A 92 6.83 18.68 -7.21
CA HIS A 92 6.67 18.49 -8.65
C HIS A 92 7.45 17.25 -9.14
N ILE A 93 7.32 16.14 -8.43
CA ILE A 93 7.99 14.90 -8.78
C ILE A 93 7.34 14.39 -10.07
N GLU A 94 8.12 14.40 -11.15
CA GLU A 94 7.71 13.83 -12.42
C GLU A 94 8.46 12.52 -12.68
N VAL A 95 7.80 11.65 -13.45
CA VAL A 95 8.41 10.45 -14.02
C VAL A 95 8.35 10.60 -15.52
N THR A 96 9.53 10.64 -16.14
CA THR A 96 9.65 10.66 -17.59
C THR A 96 9.40 9.28 -18.15
N LYS A 97 9.11 9.21 -19.46
CA LYS A 97 8.91 7.92 -20.13
C LYS A 97 10.17 7.05 -20.09
N GLU A 98 11.34 7.66 -20.18
CA GLU A 98 12.63 6.95 -20.12
C GLU A 98 12.86 6.30 -18.75
N GLU A 99 12.61 7.03 -17.65
CA GLU A 99 12.72 6.46 -16.30
C GLU A 99 11.72 5.30 -16.09
N LEU A 100 10.52 5.43 -16.67
CA LEU A 100 9.49 4.38 -16.62
C LEU A 100 9.92 3.12 -17.38
N GLU A 101 10.50 3.30 -18.57
CA GLU A 101 11.05 2.20 -19.38
C GLU A 101 12.26 1.54 -18.72
N GLU A 102 13.14 2.32 -18.08
CA GLU A 102 14.26 1.80 -17.28
C GLU A 102 13.77 0.99 -16.08
N GLU A 103 12.76 1.47 -15.34
CA GLU A 103 12.20 0.72 -14.22
C GLU A 103 11.50 -0.55 -14.71
N ALA A 104 10.73 -0.49 -15.80
CA ALA A 104 10.11 -1.66 -16.42
C ALA A 104 11.17 -2.69 -16.83
N TYR A 105 12.28 -2.25 -17.44
CA TYR A 105 13.39 -3.11 -17.79
C TYR A 105 14.06 -3.71 -16.54
N GLY A 106 14.23 -2.90 -15.49
CA GLY A 106 14.74 -3.35 -14.19
C GLY A 106 13.86 -4.43 -13.56
N ILE A 107 12.53 -4.28 -13.60
CA ILE A 107 11.57 -5.29 -13.11
C ILE A 107 11.69 -6.56 -13.95
N SER A 108 11.74 -6.43 -15.28
CA SER A 108 11.90 -7.57 -16.21
C SER A 108 13.12 -8.40 -15.85
N LEU A 109 14.26 -7.74 -15.59
CA LEU A 109 15.49 -8.41 -15.17
C LEU A 109 15.38 -9.05 -13.78
N ARG A 110 14.81 -8.35 -12.79
CA ARG A 110 14.72 -8.84 -11.40
C ARG A 110 13.75 -10.00 -11.24
N GLN A 111 12.60 -9.93 -11.91
CA GLN A 111 11.53 -10.92 -11.79
C GLN A 111 11.56 -11.98 -12.89
N ASN A 112 12.50 -11.87 -13.84
CA ASN A 112 12.60 -12.79 -14.98
C ASN A 112 11.30 -12.87 -15.80
N VAL A 113 10.63 -11.72 -15.93
CA VAL A 113 9.40 -11.55 -16.70
C VAL A 113 9.70 -10.75 -17.97
N THR A 114 8.91 -10.94 -19.03
CA THR A 114 9.09 -10.17 -20.26
C THR A 114 8.47 -8.78 -20.14
N LEU A 115 8.95 -7.83 -20.94
CA LEU A 115 8.34 -6.49 -21.04
C LEU A 115 6.86 -6.54 -21.45
N GLU A 116 6.46 -7.56 -22.21
CA GLU A 116 5.06 -7.79 -22.59
C GLU A 116 4.21 -8.14 -21.37
N GLN A 117 4.69 -9.07 -20.53
CA GLN A 117 4.02 -9.39 -19.27
C GLN A 117 3.93 -8.16 -18.36
N ILE A 118 4.97 -7.34 -18.29
CA ILE A 118 4.93 -6.09 -17.52
C ILE A 118 3.83 -5.17 -18.06
N LYS A 119 3.70 -5.01 -19.37
CA LYS A 119 2.59 -4.22 -19.94
C LYS A 119 1.22 -4.83 -19.66
N ASP A 120 1.09 -6.15 -19.64
CA ASP A 120 -0.15 -6.81 -19.26
C ASP A 120 -0.52 -6.58 -17.78
N PHE A 121 0.49 -6.55 -16.89
CA PHE A 121 0.30 -6.31 -15.46
C PHE A 121 0.06 -4.82 -15.12
N PHE A 122 0.78 -3.90 -15.76
CA PHE A 122 0.77 -2.47 -15.44
C PHE A 122 -0.05 -1.60 -16.42
N GLY A 123 -0.65 -2.21 -17.44
CA GLY A 123 -1.36 -1.57 -18.55
C GLY A 123 -0.42 -1.18 -19.70
N GLU A 124 -0.98 -1.05 -20.92
CA GLU A 124 -0.20 -0.70 -22.11
C GLU A 124 0.59 0.62 -21.95
N ASP A 125 0.02 1.57 -21.22
CA ASP A 125 0.61 2.89 -20.93
C ASP A 125 1.52 2.89 -19.70
N LEU A 126 1.70 1.74 -19.02
CA LEU A 126 2.47 1.62 -17.78
C LEU A 126 2.02 2.63 -16.71
N SER A 127 0.74 3.02 -16.71
CA SER A 127 0.20 4.06 -15.85
C SER A 127 0.28 3.67 -14.37
N ALA A 128 0.01 2.41 -14.06
CA ALA A 128 0.18 1.85 -12.72
C ALA A 128 1.64 1.86 -12.28
N LEU A 129 2.57 1.52 -13.19
CA LEU A 129 4.01 1.59 -12.91
C LEU A 129 4.43 3.03 -12.66
N ARG A 130 3.85 4.00 -13.37
CA ARG A 130 4.16 5.43 -13.18
C ARG A 130 3.79 5.89 -11.78
N GLN A 131 2.60 5.51 -11.30
CA GLN A 131 2.16 5.81 -9.94
C GLN A 131 3.08 5.17 -8.90
N ASP A 132 3.47 3.91 -9.11
CA ASP A 132 4.41 3.21 -8.22
C ASP A 132 5.79 3.88 -8.17
N VAL A 133 6.34 4.30 -9.33
CA VAL A 133 7.62 5.02 -9.37
C VAL A 133 7.52 6.37 -8.66
N LEU A 134 6.41 7.10 -8.84
CA LEU A 134 6.17 8.37 -8.15
C LEU A 134 6.11 8.18 -6.64
N ALA A 135 5.36 7.18 -6.17
CA ALA A 135 5.27 6.85 -4.75
C ALA A 135 6.65 6.51 -4.18
N LYS A 136 7.42 5.65 -4.85
CA LYS A 136 8.80 5.31 -4.44
C LYS A 136 9.72 6.52 -4.37
N LYS A 137 9.64 7.46 -5.33
CA LYS A 137 10.42 8.70 -5.31
C LYS A 137 10.04 9.56 -4.09
N ALA A 138 8.75 9.70 -3.82
CA ALA A 138 8.26 10.45 -2.65
C ALA A 138 8.68 9.80 -1.32
N GLU A 139 8.58 8.48 -1.21
CA GLU A 139 9.07 7.75 -0.03
C GLU A 139 10.57 7.94 0.19
N LYS A 140 11.36 7.85 -0.89
CA LYS A 140 12.81 8.10 -0.83
C LYS A 140 13.11 9.53 -0.38
N TYR A 141 12.30 10.49 -0.81
CA TYR A 141 12.39 11.88 -0.34
C TYR A 141 12.11 11.97 1.16
N ILE A 142 11.03 11.38 1.67
CA ILE A 142 10.71 11.33 3.11
C ILE A 142 11.89 10.76 3.90
N ARG A 143 12.46 9.63 3.46
CA ARG A 143 13.61 9.00 4.10
C ARG A 143 14.85 9.90 4.11
N SER A 144 15.06 10.69 3.05
CA SER A 144 16.17 11.64 2.98
C SER A 144 16.04 12.81 3.97
N LEU A 145 14.82 13.17 4.38
CA LEU A 145 14.56 14.21 5.38
C LEU A 145 14.73 13.74 6.83
N THR A 146 14.65 12.43 7.07
CA THR A 146 14.72 11.82 8.41
C THR A 146 16.03 11.09 8.69
N GLY A 147 16.99 11.15 7.76
CA GLY A 147 18.32 10.54 7.85
C GLY A 147 19.38 11.43 8.50
#